data_AF-A0A377I838-F1
#
_entry.id   AF-A0A377I838-F1
#
_cell.length_a   1.000
_cell.length_b   1.000
_cell.length_c   1.000
_cell.angle_alpha   90.00
_cell.angle_beta   90.00
_cell.angle_gamma   90.00
#
_symmetry.space_group_name_H-M   'P 1'
#
loop_
_entity.id
_entity.type
_entity.pdbx_description
1 polymer ?
#
loop_
_entity_poly.entity_id
_entity_poly.type
_entity_poly.pdbx_seq_one_letter_code
_entity_poly.pdbx_strand_id
1 'polypeptide(L)'
;MKPFDLNAALDGKPVQLRDGRKAFVKAVIEQPKGLRHYSVIGYARNGIHVEFLHWGTNGDCIPGDISDDDIVGMWEEPKPKRFINGIEVPEPVTLNTWENGRKYWYVRFTAPECVQDDPFYKYSKRDERMISQGLVFKTKKGAEAMMKALLNYNVEYKNDDNAYANNGWIDINKQLPPLGTKVIGRCVIDGKVLILIIVKKLVGSEYWFSPVNIYGTFDDKAVDVTHWQPLPKLPQA
;
A
#
# COMPACT_ATOMS: atom_id res chain seq x y z
N MET A 1 2.13 -17.74 7.45
CA MET A 1 3.22 -18.67 7.14
C MET A 1 2.63 -20.00 6.75
N LYS A 2 3.00 -20.48 5.57
CA LYS A 2 2.60 -21.80 5.08
C LYS A 2 3.47 -22.87 5.73
N PRO A 3 2.94 -24.06 6.08
CA PRO A 3 3.73 -25.18 6.59
C PRO A 3 4.86 -25.55 5.63
N PHE A 4 5.98 -26.04 6.16
CA PHE A 4 7.11 -26.49 5.35
C PHE A 4 6.71 -27.65 4.43
N ASP A 5 7.13 -27.57 3.17
CA ASP A 5 6.93 -28.59 2.14
C ASP A 5 8.27 -28.84 1.44
N LEU A 6 8.88 -30.00 1.73
CA LEU A 6 10.18 -30.38 1.22
C LEU A 6 10.19 -30.52 -0.31
N ASN A 7 9.14 -31.07 -0.92
CA ASN A 7 9.07 -31.25 -2.37
C ASN A 7 9.03 -29.88 -3.06
N ALA A 8 8.17 -28.99 -2.56
CA ALA A 8 8.09 -27.63 -3.06
C ALA A 8 9.41 -26.86 -2.89
N ALA A 9 10.13 -27.10 -1.79
CA ALA A 9 11.44 -26.49 -1.55
C ALA A 9 12.52 -27.03 -2.51
N LEU A 10 12.52 -28.33 -2.80
CA LEU A 10 13.41 -28.95 -3.79
C LEU A 10 13.13 -28.48 -5.22
N ASP A 11 11.88 -28.14 -5.55
CA ASP A 11 11.50 -27.45 -6.79
C ASP A 11 11.99 -25.98 -6.85
N GLY A 12 12.76 -25.53 -5.85
CA GLY A 12 13.39 -24.22 -5.80
C GLY A 12 12.55 -23.13 -5.12
N LYS A 13 11.39 -23.47 -4.53
CA LYS A 13 10.64 -22.48 -3.75
C LYS A 13 11.39 -22.17 -2.44
N PRO A 14 11.51 -20.88 -2.07
CA PRO A 14 12.22 -20.50 -0.86
C PRO A 14 11.48 -20.93 0.41
N VAL A 15 12.25 -21.11 1.48
CA VAL A 15 11.76 -21.43 2.82
C VAL A 15 12.10 -20.31 3.80
N GLN A 16 11.38 -20.26 4.92
CA GLN A 16 11.60 -19.29 5.99
C GLN A 16 12.25 -20.00 7.17
N LEU A 17 13.39 -19.45 7.60
CA LEU A 17 14.06 -19.87 8.83
C LEU A 17 13.36 -19.25 10.05
N ARG A 18 13.57 -19.83 11.23
CA ARG A 18 12.94 -19.39 12.48
C ARG A 18 13.25 -17.93 12.82
N ASP A 19 14.47 -17.48 12.53
CA ASP A 19 14.89 -16.10 12.71
C ASP A 19 14.33 -15.12 11.65
N GLY A 20 13.54 -15.63 10.69
CA GLY A 20 12.91 -14.85 9.64
C GLY A 20 13.76 -14.66 8.38
N ARG A 21 14.93 -15.29 8.27
CA ARG A 21 15.71 -15.27 7.03
C ARG A 21 15.08 -16.14 5.94
N LYS A 22 15.38 -15.78 4.70
CA LYS A 22 15.04 -16.54 3.49
C LYS A 22 16.14 -17.54 3.19
N ALA A 23 15.78 -18.81 3.04
CA ALA A 23 16.69 -19.88 2.66
C ALA A 23 16.19 -20.67 1.45
N PHE A 24 17.08 -21.46 0.85
CA PHE A 24 16.81 -22.28 -0.33
C PHE A 24 17.35 -23.69 -0.11
N VAL A 25 16.47 -24.68 -0.24
CA VAL A 25 16.87 -26.09 -0.28
C VAL A 25 17.47 -26.38 -1.65
N LYS A 26 18.54 -27.18 -1.67
CA LYS A 26 19.25 -27.57 -2.91
C LYS A 26 19.17 -29.03 -3.24
N ALA A 27 19.29 -29.89 -2.23
CA ALA A 27 19.26 -31.32 -2.45
C ALA A 27 18.92 -32.06 -1.16
N VAL A 28 18.46 -33.29 -1.34
CA VAL A 28 18.54 -34.33 -0.32
C VAL A 28 19.71 -35.24 -0.67
N ILE A 29 20.65 -35.39 0.25
CA ILE A 29 21.81 -36.26 0.11
C ILE A 29 21.60 -37.55 0.92
N GLU A 30 22.07 -38.66 0.37
CA GLU A 30 22.11 -39.92 1.09
C GLU A 30 23.17 -39.84 2.19
N GLN A 31 22.74 -40.05 3.43
CA GLN A 31 23.61 -40.09 4.60
C GLN A 31 23.76 -41.53 5.09
N PRO A 32 24.91 -41.90 5.68
CA PRO A 32 25.07 -43.17 6.38
C PRO A 32 23.98 -43.41 7.43
N LYS A 33 23.68 -44.68 7.72
CA LYS A 33 22.76 -45.04 8.81
C LYS A 33 23.21 -44.37 10.11
N GLY A 34 22.33 -43.53 10.68
CA GLY A 34 22.59 -42.75 11.90
C GLY A 34 22.74 -41.24 11.70
N LEU A 35 22.95 -40.77 10.46
CA LEU A 35 23.15 -39.34 10.14
C LEU A 35 22.02 -38.73 9.31
N ARG A 36 20.85 -39.38 9.28
CA ARG A 36 19.69 -38.95 8.45
C ARG A 36 19.18 -37.54 8.76
N HIS A 37 19.51 -37.02 9.93
CA HIS A 37 19.16 -35.68 10.37
C HIS A 37 19.88 -34.55 9.62
N TYR A 38 20.91 -34.88 8.82
CA TYR A 38 21.68 -33.91 8.03
C TYR A 38 21.59 -34.22 6.53
N SER A 39 20.41 -34.69 6.10
CA SER A 39 20.18 -35.17 4.74
C SER A 39 19.72 -34.07 3.80
N VAL A 40 19.13 -32.98 4.29
CA VAL A 40 18.74 -31.85 3.46
C VAL A 40 19.85 -30.82 3.50
N ILE A 41 20.28 -30.30 2.35
CA ILE A 41 21.29 -29.24 2.27
C ILE A 41 20.78 -28.04 1.47
N GLY A 42 21.28 -26.87 1.80
CA GLY A 42 20.92 -25.63 1.11
C GLY A 42 21.72 -24.45 1.61
N TYR A 43 21.17 -23.25 1.44
CA TYR A 43 21.81 -22.04 1.92
C TYR A 43 20.80 -20.98 2.35
N ALA A 44 21.24 -20.10 3.25
CA ALA A 44 20.58 -18.84 3.55
C ALA A 44 21.45 -17.66 3.12
N ARG A 45 20.83 -16.51 2.90
CA ARG A 45 21.56 -15.24 2.71
C ARG A 45 21.44 -14.38 3.96
N ASN A 46 22.58 -13.89 4.41
CA ASN A 46 22.69 -12.94 5.51
C ASN A 46 23.42 -11.69 5.00
N GLY A 47 22.64 -10.74 4.48
CA GLY A 47 23.19 -9.59 3.75
C GLY A 47 23.95 -10.03 2.50
N ILE A 48 25.26 -9.77 2.49
CA ILE A 48 26.17 -10.16 1.39
C ILE A 48 26.73 -11.59 1.55
N HIS A 49 26.57 -12.21 2.72
CA HIS A 49 27.10 -13.54 3.01
C HIS A 49 26.10 -14.62 2.62
N VAL A 50 26.64 -15.74 2.12
CA VAL A 50 25.89 -16.97 1.86
C VAL A 50 26.37 -18.01 2.85
N GLU A 51 25.45 -18.52 3.65
CA GLU A 51 25.73 -19.52 4.68
C GLU A 51 25.22 -20.87 4.17
N PHE A 52 26.10 -21.87 4.17
CA PHE A 52 25.71 -23.24 3.85
C PHE A 52 25.07 -23.88 5.08
N LEU A 53 23.91 -24.48 4.91
CA LEU A 53 23.09 -25.03 5.99
C LEU A 53 22.64 -26.45 5.66
N HIS A 54 22.31 -27.20 6.71
CA HIS A 54 21.79 -28.55 6.61
C HIS A 54 20.59 -28.73 7.55
N TRP A 55 19.70 -29.64 7.19
CA TRP A 55 18.49 -29.92 7.95
C TRP A 55 18.09 -31.39 7.86
N GLY A 56 17.18 -31.80 8.74
CA GLY A 56 16.40 -33.00 8.57
C GLY A 56 15.32 -32.82 7.50
N THR A 57 14.69 -33.91 7.07
CA THR A 57 13.53 -33.89 6.15
C THR A 57 12.34 -33.10 6.69
N ASN A 58 12.36 -32.78 7.99
CA ASN A 58 11.32 -32.09 8.73
C ASN A 58 11.59 -30.59 8.81
N GLY A 59 12.79 -30.15 8.42
CA GLY A 59 13.23 -28.75 8.52
C GLY A 59 14.08 -28.42 9.75
N ASP A 60 14.22 -29.33 10.71
CA ASP A 60 15.02 -29.10 11.92
C ASP A 60 16.52 -29.05 11.58
N CYS A 61 17.22 -28.02 12.05
CA CYS A 61 18.67 -27.91 11.86
C CYS A 61 19.42 -28.81 12.85
N ILE A 62 18.99 -28.81 14.12
CA ILE A 62 19.57 -29.61 15.20
C ILE A 62 18.49 -30.56 15.75
N PRO A 63 18.70 -31.89 15.71
CA PRO A 63 17.70 -32.84 16.18
C PRO A 63 17.37 -32.67 17.67
N GLY A 64 16.10 -32.45 17.97
CA GLY A 64 15.61 -32.34 19.35
C GLY A 64 15.95 -31.03 20.04
N ASP A 65 16.47 -30.04 19.31
CA ASP A 65 16.72 -28.69 19.79
C ASP A 65 16.02 -27.65 18.89
N ILE A 66 15.83 -26.45 19.41
CA ILE A 66 15.26 -25.33 18.67
C ILE A 66 16.42 -24.47 18.18
N SER A 67 16.58 -24.38 16.86
CA SER A 67 17.60 -23.55 16.23
C SER A 67 16.97 -22.37 15.50
N ASP A 68 17.68 -21.24 15.48
CA ASP A 68 17.35 -20.08 14.63
C ASP A 68 17.38 -20.44 13.14
N ASP A 69 18.16 -21.47 12.78
CA ASP A 69 18.28 -22.01 11.44
C ASP A 69 17.19 -23.04 11.09
N ASP A 70 16.26 -23.38 11.99
CA ASP A 70 15.18 -24.30 11.67
C ASP A 70 14.29 -23.75 10.55
N ILE A 71 13.92 -24.61 9.60
CA ILE A 71 12.89 -24.28 8.61
C ILE A 71 11.53 -24.37 9.30
N VAL A 72 10.90 -23.23 9.50
CA VAL A 72 9.58 -23.13 10.16
C VAL A 72 8.41 -23.06 9.18
N GLY A 73 8.69 -22.88 7.89
CA GLY A 73 7.67 -22.84 6.85
C GLY A 73 8.19 -22.48 5.46
N MET A 74 7.27 -22.37 4.50
CA MET A 74 7.60 -21.83 3.17
C MET A 74 7.69 -20.31 3.22
N TRP A 75 8.62 -19.72 2.47
CA TRP A 75 8.78 -18.27 2.38
C TRP A 75 7.57 -17.64 1.67
N GLU A 76 6.94 -16.69 2.33
CA GLU A 76 5.94 -15.82 1.74
C GLU A 76 6.60 -14.47 1.50
N GLU A 77 6.58 -13.97 0.25
CA GLU A 77 7.17 -12.65 -0.02
C GLU A 77 6.51 -11.60 0.88
N PRO A 78 7.31 -10.75 1.56
CA PRO A 78 6.76 -9.66 2.34
C PRO A 78 5.85 -8.84 1.45
N LYS A 79 4.61 -8.60 1.89
CA LYS A 79 3.71 -7.73 1.14
C LYS A 79 4.37 -6.36 1.03
N PRO A 80 4.51 -5.80 -0.19
CA PRO A 80 5.11 -4.49 -0.35
C PRO A 80 4.36 -3.48 0.51
N LYS A 81 5.11 -2.72 1.31
CA LYS A 81 4.55 -1.64 2.12
C LYS A 81 4.46 -0.39 1.26
N ARG A 82 3.28 0.21 1.19
CA ARG A 82 3.04 1.46 0.48
C ARG A 82 3.00 2.60 1.47
N PHE A 83 3.70 3.69 1.16
CA PHE A 83 3.69 4.90 1.97
C PHE A 83 3.13 6.08 1.16
N ILE A 84 2.27 6.88 1.79
CA ILE A 84 1.73 8.12 1.23
C ILE A 84 1.94 9.20 2.29
N ASN A 85 2.62 10.29 1.92
CA ASN A 85 2.92 11.41 2.81
C ASN A 85 3.50 10.96 4.18
N GLY A 86 4.43 9.99 4.15
CA GLY A 86 5.11 9.44 5.32
C GLY A 86 4.31 8.44 6.16
N ILE A 87 3.07 8.11 5.76
CA ILE A 87 2.19 7.18 6.48
C ILE A 87 2.11 5.85 5.71
N GLU A 88 2.29 4.72 6.39
CA GLU A 88 2.05 3.39 5.82
C GLU A 88 0.55 3.24 5.53
N VAL A 89 0.21 3.01 4.26
CA VAL A 89 -1.16 2.81 3.80
C VAL A 89 -1.28 1.41 3.20
N PRO A 90 -2.26 0.59 3.64
CA PRO A 90 -2.45 -0.74 3.09
C PRO A 90 -2.79 -0.73 1.60
N GLU A 91 -2.70 -1.89 0.96
CA GLU A 91 -3.22 -2.07 -0.39
C GLU A 91 -4.73 -1.76 -0.46
N PRO A 92 -5.16 -0.87 -1.38
CA PRO A 92 -6.56 -0.61 -1.59
C PRO A 92 -7.22 -1.78 -2.32
N VAL A 93 -8.55 -1.78 -2.31
CA VAL A 93 -9.33 -2.61 -3.22
C VAL A 93 -9.06 -2.14 -4.64
N THR A 94 -8.82 -3.10 -5.52
CA THR A 94 -8.64 -2.89 -6.96
C THR A 94 -9.85 -3.41 -7.73
N LEU A 95 -9.98 -3.02 -9.00
CA LEU A 95 -11.05 -3.51 -9.88
C LEU A 95 -11.09 -5.04 -9.98
N ASN A 96 -9.94 -5.70 -9.82
CA ASN A 96 -9.81 -7.16 -9.88
C ASN A 96 -10.16 -7.87 -8.56
N THR A 97 -10.04 -7.18 -7.42
CA THR A 97 -10.23 -7.78 -6.08
C THR A 97 -11.57 -7.44 -5.45
N TRP A 98 -12.39 -6.68 -6.18
CA TRP A 98 -13.72 -6.23 -5.80
C TRP A 98 -14.78 -7.32 -6.03
N GLU A 99 -15.55 -7.59 -4.98
CA GLU A 99 -16.71 -8.47 -4.96
C GLU A 99 -18.03 -7.66 -4.99
N ASN A 100 -18.95 -8.02 -5.88
CA ASN A 100 -20.22 -7.31 -6.08
C ASN A 100 -21.12 -7.43 -4.83
N GLY A 101 -21.62 -6.30 -4.33
CA GLY A 101 -22.50 -6.22 -3.15
C GLY A 101 -21.76 -6.33 -1.81
N ARG A 102 -20.43 -6.49 -1.80
CA ARG A 102 -19.64 -6.53 -0.57
C ARG A 102 -19.47 -5.13 0.01
N LYS A 103 -19.52 -5.03 1.35
CA LYS A 103 -19.20 -3.81 2.07
C LYS A 103 -17.71 -3.54 2.09
N TYR A 104 -17.33 -2.30 1.80
CA TYR A 104 -15.96 -1.80 1.87
C TYR A 104 -15.91 -0.45 2.58
N TRP A 105 -14.77 -0.15 3.17
CA TRP A 105 -14.48 1.14 3.82
C TRP A 105 -13.83 2.08 2.82
N TYR A 106 -14.17 3.36 2.82
CA TYR A 106 -13.60 4.34 1.89
C TYR A 106 -13.47 5.74 2.52
N VAL A 107 -12.58 6.54 1.96
CA VAL A 107 -12.37 7.93 2.39
C VAL A 107 -13.45 8.84 1.79
N ARG A 108 -14.09 9.65 2.63
CA ARG A 108 -15.14 10.59 2.23
C ARG A 108 -15.00 11.94 2.94
N PHE A 109 -14.50 12.95 2.23
CA PHE A 109 -14.24 14.28 2.81
C PHE A 109 -15.48 15.14 3.12
N THR A 110 -16.69 14.61 2.92
CA THR A 110 -17.93 15.36 3.20
C THR A 110 -18.53 15.05 4.57
N ALA A 111 -17.88 14.22 5.39
CA ALA A 111 -18.33 13.83 6.72
C ALA A 111 -17.21 14.06 7.77
N PRO A 112 -17.53 14.38 9.03
CA PRO A 112 -16.52 14.69 10.06
C PRO A 112 -15.50 13.57 10.27
N GLU A 113 -15.95 12.31 10.22
CA GLU A 113 -15.11 11.12 10.41
C GLU A 113 -14.23 10.82 9.20
N CYS A 114 -14.50 11.44 8.04
CA CYS A 114 -13.78 11.29 6.76
C CYS A 114 -13.59 9.85 6.26
N VAL A 115 -14.23 8.86 6.89
CA VAL A 115 -14.23 7.43 6.56
C VAL A 115 -15.66 6.90 6.70
N GLN A 116 -16.11 6.08 5.76
CA GLN A 116 -17.43 5.45 5.75
C GLN A 116 -17.35 4.03 5.16
N ASP A 117 -18.31 3.15 5.47
CA ASP A 117 -18.53 1.91 4.74
C ASP A 117 -19.87 1.91 3.97
N ASP A 118 -19.88 1.27 2.80
CA ASP A 118 -21.08 1.01 1.98
C ASP A 118 -20.89 -0.29 1.19
N PRO A 119 -21.97 -0.94 0.72
CA PRO A 119 -21.89 -2.00 -0.29
C PRO A 119 -21.49 -1.44 -1.67
N PHE A 120 -20.55 -2.09 -2.35
CA PHE A 120 -20.07 -1.68 -3.68
C PHE A 120 -20.56 -2.62 -4.79
N TYR A 121 -21.11 -2.07 -5.87
CA TYR A 121 -21.77 -2.83 -6.94
C TYR A 121 -21.11 -2.64 -8.30
N LYS A 122 -20.82 -3.72 -9.03
CA LYS A 122 -20.08 -3.69 -10.32
C LYS A 122 -20.74 -2.86 -11.41
N TYR A 123 -22.05 -2.65 -11.31
CA TYR A 123 -22.80 -1.78 -12.22
C TYR A 123 -22.79 -0.29 -11.81
N SER A 124 -22.29 0.04 -10.62
CA SER A 124 -22.21 1.41 -10.12
C SER A 124 -20.94 2.08 -10.61
N LYS A 125 -21.09 3.01 -11.56
CA LYS A 125 -19.99 3.88 -12.04
C LYS A 125 -19.36 4.71 -10.91
N ARG A 126 -20.12 5.01 -9.86
CA ARG A 126 -19.63 5.68 -8.66
C ARG A 126 -18.60 4.79 -7.96
N ASP A 127 -18.94 3.52 -7.75
CA ASP A 127 -18.13 2.57 -6.99
C ASP A 127 -16.85 2.22 -7.75
N GLU A 128 -16.98 1.99 -9.06
CA GLU A 128 -15.85 1.79 -9.97
C GLU A 128 -14.86 2.96 -9.91
N ARG A 129 -15.37 4.21 -9.92
CA ARG A 129 -14.54 5.42 -9.83
C ARG A 129 -13.79 5.48 -8.50
N MET A 130 -14.45 5.24 -7.37
CA MET A 130 -13.79 5.28 -6.06
C MET A 130 -12.69 4.21 -5.94
N ILE A 131 -12.95 3.00 -6.47
CA ILE A 131 -11.96 1.92 -6.53
C ILE A 131 -10.78 2.31 -7.42
N SER A 132 -11.03 2.86 -8.61
CA SER A 132 -9.97 3.30 -9.54
C SER A 132 -9.07 4.41 -8.96
N GLN A 133 -9.57 5.17 -7.99
CA GLN A 133 -8.83 6.22 -7.29
C GLN A 133 -8.03 5.68 -6.09
N GLY A 134 -8.14 4.40 -5.77
CA GLY A 134 -7.42 3.78 -4.64
C GLY A 134 -7.88 4.26 -3.27
N LEU A 135 -9.13 4.73 -3.15
CA LEU A 135 -9.68 5.29 -1.90
C LEU A 135 -10.48 4.27 -1.08
N VAL A 136 -10.54 3.01 -1.52
CA VAL A 136 -11.42 1.96 -0.99
C VAL A 136 -10.59 0.84 -0.40
N PHE A 137 -10.99 0.31 0.76
CA PHE A 137 -10.24 -0.63 1.57
C PHE A 137 -11.15 -1.71 2.15
N LYS A 138 -10.58 -2.90 2.37
CA LYS A 138 -11.29 -4.01 3.02
C LYS A 138 -11.54 -3.75 4.52
N THR A 139 -10.79 -2.85 5.14
CA THR A 139 -10.82 -2.60 6.59
C THR A 139 -10.92 -1.11 6.89
N LYS A 140 -11.59 -0.77 7.99
CA LYS A 140 -11.69 0.61 8.49
C LYS A 140 -10.30 1.23 8.70
N LYS A 141 -9.39 0.49 9.36
CA LYS A 141 -8.01 0.90 9.60
C LYS A 141 -7.26 1.28 8.32
N GLY A 142 -7.53 0.60 7.20
CA GLY A 142 -6.93 0.95 5.91
C GLY A 142 -7.42 2.28 5.38
N ALA A 143 -8.74 2.52 5.45
CA ALA A 143 -9.34 3.80 5.07
C ALA A 143 -8.89 4.95 6.00
N GLU A 144 -8.78 4.70 7.31
CA GLU A 144 -8.24 5.67 8.28
C GLU A 144 -6.77 6.00 8.02
N ALA A 145 -5.93 5.01 7.67
CA ALA A 145 -4.54 5.24 7.30
C ALA A 145 -4.42 6.09 6.03
N MET A 146 -5.24 5.80 5.01
CA MET A 146 -5.31 6.61 3.80
C MET A 146 -5.80 8.04 4.10
N MET A 147 -6.88 8.18 4.86
CA MET A 147 -7.38 9.49 5.30
C MET A 147 -6.28 10.27 6.02
N LYS A 148 -5.59 9.66 6.99
CA LYS A 148 -4.50 10.30 7.72
C LYS A 148 -3.37 10.70 6.77
N ALA A 149 -2.99 9.84 5.83
CA ALA A 149 -1.98 10.16 4.82
C ALA A 149 -2.38 11.37 3.96
N LEU A 150 -3.63 11.43 3.50
CA LEU A 150 -4.14 12.52 2.68
C LEU A 150 -4.26 13.83 3.47
N LEU A 151 -4.60 13.76 4.75
CA LEU A 151 -4.72 14.89 5.67
C LEU A 151 -3.42 15.21 6.42
N ASN A 152 -2.30 14.56 6.13
CA ASN A 152 -1.03 14.82 6.80
C ASN A 152 -0.35 16.11 6.28
N TYR A 153 -1.09 17.22 6.29
CA TYR A 153 -0.71 18.52 5.70
C TYR A 153 0.22 19.36 6.59
N ASN A 154 0.51 18.92 7.84
CA ASN A 154 1.10 19.76 8.90
C ASN A 154 2.37 19.19 9.55
N VAL A 155 3.08 18.24 8.93
CA VAL A 155 4.41 17.84 9.44
C VAL A 155 5.47 18.63 8.69
N GLU A 156 5.99 19.68 9.33
CA GLU A 156 7.23 20.33 8.90
C GLU A 156 8.37 19.31 9.05
N TYR A 157 8.94 18.87 7.93
CA TYR A 157 10.29 18.28 7.96
C TYR A 157 11.30 19.42 7.94
N LYS A 158 12.10 19.55 9.00
CA LYS A 158 13.36 20.28 8.92
C LYS A 158 14.34 19.43 8.11
N ASN A 159 14.54 19.79 6.85
CA ASN A 159 15.77 19.48 6.15
C ASN A 159 16.49 20.81 5.92
N ASP A 160 17.78 20.84 6.25
CA ASP A 160 18.56 22.06 6.42
C ASP A 160 18.82 22.85 5.13
N ASP A 161 18.39 22.37 3.95
CA ASP A 161 18.82 22.93 2.66
C ASP A 161 17.68 23.20 1.65
N ASN A 162 16.57 23.82 2.08
CA ASN A 162 15.64 24.68 1.29
C ASN A 162 14.14 24.40 1.50
N ALA A 163 13.42 25.49 1.83
CA ALA A 163 12.01 25.80 1.58
C ALA A 163 10.93 24.72 1.83
N TYR A 164 10.19 24.88 2.93
CA TYR A 164 8.79 24.44 3.15
C TYR A 164 8.33 23.22 2.33
N ALA A 165 8.80 22.02 2.68
CA ALA A 165 8.24 20.79 2.16
C ALA A 165 6.88 20.51 2.83
N ASN A 166 5.79 21.04 2.26
CA ASN A 166 4.41 20.80 2.73
C ASN A 166 3.92 19.36 2.43
N ASN A 167 4.72 18.33 2.71
CA ASN A 167 4.37 16.90 2.53
C ASN A 167 3.68 16.57 1.18
N GLY A 168 4.12 17.17 0.07
CA GLY A 168 3.56 16.95 -1.26
C GLY A 168 2.41 17.90 -1.67
N TRP A 169 1.99 18.82 -0.80
CA TRP A 169 1.06 19.90 -1.14
C TRP A 169 1.78 21.09 -1.78
N ILE A 170 1.24 21.55 -2.90
CA ILE A 170 1.79 22.59 -3.77
C ILE A 170 0.91 23.83 -3.63
N ASP A 171 1.51 24.96 -3.25
CA ASP A 171 0.86 26.27 -3.22
C ASP A 171 0.47 26.67 -4.64
N ILE A 172 -0.79 27.09 -4.82
CA ILE A 172 -1.34 27.39 -6.13
C ILE A 172 -0.70 28.62 -6.79
N ASN A 173 -0.17 29.54 -5.98
CA ASN A 173 0.56 30.72 -6.44
C ASN A 173 1.97 30.35 -6.94
N LYS A 174 2.51 29.21 -6.52
CA LYS A 174 3.78 28.68 -7.01
C LYS A 174 3.59 27.85 -8.28
N GLN A 175 2.59 26.97 -8.27
CA GLN A 175 2.31 26.10 -9.40
C GLN A 175 0.84 25.67 -9.42
N LEU A 176 0.20 25.88 -10.57
CA LEU A 176 -1.16 25.39 -10.82
C LEU A 176 -1.14 23.91 -11.20
N PRO A 177 -2.17 23.12 -10.83
CA PRO A 177 -2.31 21.76 -11.35
C PRO A 177 -2.55 21.79 -12.87
N PRO A 178 -2.21 20.70 -13.59
CA PRO A 178 -2.47 20.61 -15.02
C PRO A 178 -3.97 20.74 -15.34
N LEU A 179 -4.28 21.37 -16.48
CA LEU A 179 -5.66 21.58 -16.92
C LEU A 179 -6.38 20.23 -17.08
N GLY A 180 -7.62 20.14 -16.60
CA GLY A 180 -8.43 18.92 -16.69
C GLY A 180 -8.00 17.76 -15.78
N THR A 181 -6.92 17.91 -15.01
CA THR A 181 -6.44 16.86 -14.11
C THR A 181 -7.13 16.95 -12.76
N LYS A 182 -7.62 15.81 -12.27
CA LYS A 182 -8.21 15.69 -10.93
C LYS A 182 -7.10 15.61 -9.88
N VAL A 183 -7.17 16.49 -8.90
CA VAL A 183 -6.20 16.61 -7.81
C VAL A 183 -6.94 16.75 -6.48
N ILE A 184 -6.25 16.56 -5.37
CA ILE A 184 -6.78 16.88 -4.04
C ILE A 184 -6.46 18.35 -3.78
N GLY A 185 -7.47 19.15 -3.46
CA GLY A 185 -7.37 20.58 -3.22
C GLY A 185 -7.77 20.97 -1.81
N ARG A 186 -7.00 21.87 -1.21
CA ARG A 186 -7.35 22.57 0.03
C ARG A 186 -8.15 23.81 -0.32
N CYS A 187 -9.46 23.69 -0.16
CA CYS A 187 -10.43 24.67 -0.57
C CYS A 187 -10.88 25.54 0.61
N VAL A 188 -11.18 26.81 0.37
CA VAL A 188 -11.84 27.69 1.32
C VAL A 188 -13.24 27.97 0.78
N ILE A 189 -14.27 27.56 1.52
CA ILE A 189 -15.68 27.73 1.14
C ILE A 189 -16.40 28.29 2.36
N ASP A 190 -17.00 29.47 2.22
CA ASP A 190 -17.70 30.19 3.30
C ASP A 190 -16.85 30.31 4.58
N GLY A 191 -15.56 30.62 4.42
CA GLY A 191 -14.60 30.75 5.53
C GLY A 191 -14.16 29.42 6.17
N LYS A 192 -14.66 28.27 5.69
CA LYS A 192 -14.27 26.94 6.16
C LYS A 192 -13.26 26.31 5.23
N VAL A 193 -12.26 25.65 5.81
CA VAL A 193 -11.27 24.89 5.06
C VAL A 193 -11.79 23.47 4.83
N LEU A 194 -11.90 23.07 3.57
CA LEU A 194 -12.35 21.75 3.14
C LEU A 194 -11.31 21.11 2.22
N ILE A 195 -11.12 19.80 2.34
CA ILE A 195 -10.28 19.03 1.41
C ILE A 195 -11.20 18.36 0.40
N LEU A 196 -11.07 18.70 -0.87
CA LEU A 196 -11.95 18.21 -1.94
C LEU A 196 -11.12 17.63 -3.08
N ILE A 197 -11.68 16.70 -3.85
CA ILE A 197 -11.16 16.46 -5.19
C ILE A 197 -11.61 17.64 -6.04
N ILE A 198 -10.69 18.24 -6.79
CA ILE A 198 -10.95 19.39 -7.65
C ILE A 198 -10.40 19.13 -9.05
N VAL A 199 -10.87 19.90 -10.02
CA VAL A 199 -10.29 19.96 -11.36
C VAL A 199 -10.12 21.41 -11.78
N LYS A 200 -8.94 21.76 -12.30
CA LYS A 200 -8.71 23.06 -12.93
C LYS A 200 -9.32 23.08 -14.31
N LYS A 201 -10.10 24.11 -14.60
CA LYS A 201 -10.76 24.35 -15.89
C LYS A 201 -10.44 25.74 -16.41
N LEU A 202 -10.56 25.92 -17.71
CA LEU A 202 -10.52 27.21 -18.38
C LEU A 202 -11.96 27.54 -18.78
N VAL A 203 -12.52 28.61 -18.22
CA VAL A 203 -13.89 29.07 -18.48
C VAL A 203 -13.77 30.49 -19.05
N GLY A 204 -14.05 30.65 -20.34
CA GLY A 204 -13.72 31.88 -21.06
C GLY A 204 -12.20 32.11 -21.07
N SER A 205 -11.75 33.20 -20.46
CA SER A 205 -10.34 33.56 -20.31
C SER A 205 -9.76 33.31 -18.91
N GLU A 206 -10.54 32.73 -17.99
CA GLU A 206 -10.15 32.58 -16.58
C GLU A 206 -10.02 31.12 -16.16
N TYR A 207 -9.13 30.86 -15.19
CA TYR A 207 -8.96 29.54 -14.60
C TYR A 207 -9.81 29.38 -13.35
N TRP A 208 -10.69 28.39 -13.36
CA TRP A 208 -11.57 28.08 -12.23
C TRP A 208 -11.27 26.69 -11.69
N PHE A 209 -11.50 26.48 -10.40
CA PHE A 209 -11.46 25.17 -9.78
C PHE A 209 -12.86 24.70 -9.48
N SER A 210 -13.25 23.56 -10.06
CA SER A 210 -14.55 22.95 -9.80
C SER A 210 -14.38 21.76 -8.86
N PRO A 211 -15.20 21.64 -7.81
CA PRO A 211 -15.19 20.46 -6.96
C PRO A 211 -15.72 19.26 -7.74
N VAL A 212 -15.12 18.11 -7.48
CA VAL A 212 -15.47 16.81 -8.05
C VAL A 212 -15.96 15.94 -6.90
N ASN A 213 -17.18 15.45 -7.01
CA ASN A 213 -17.72 14.49 -6.07
C ASN A 213 -17.98 13.13 -6.74
N ILE A 214 -18.70 12.28 -6.02
CA ILE A 214 -19.13 10.95 -6.46
C ILE A 214 -20.01 10.96 -7.72
N TYR A 215 -20.73 12.04 -8.00
CA TYR A 215 -21.61 12.19 -9.16
C TYR A 215 -20.89 12.79 -10.38
N GLY A 216 -19.81 13.54 -10.17
CA GLY A 216 -19.10 14.18 -11.27
C GLY A 216 -18.47 15.50 -10.84
N THR A 217 -18.11 16.30 -11.84
CA THR A 217 -17.65 17.67 -11.62
C THR A 217 -18.88 18.58 -11.47
N PHE A 218 -18.86 19.46 -10.48
CA PHE A 218 -19.85 20.54 -10.38
C PHE A 218 -19.39 21.73 -11.22
N ASP A 219 -19.88 21.79 -12.44
CA ASP A 219 -19.43 22.78 -13.44
C ASP A 219 -19.97 24.19 -13.16
N ASP A 220 -20.98 24.29 -12.30
CA ASP A 220 -21.64 25.52 -11.87
C ASP A 220 -21.03 26.15 -10.61
N LYS A 221 -20.04 25.49 -9.98
CA LYS A 221 -19.41 25.97 -8.74
C LYS A 221 -17.91 26.11 -8.87
N ALA A 222 -17.42 27.33 -8.70
CA ALA A 222 -16.01 27.61 -8.44
C ALA A 222 -15.73 27.54 -6.93
N VAL A 223 -14.57 27.03 -6.56
CA VAL A 223 -14.10 26.99 -5.17
C VAL A 223 -12.72 27.63 -5.08
N ASP A 224 -12.47 28.40 -4.02
CA ASP A 224 -11.14 28.97 -3.79
C ASP A 224 -10.20 27.87 -3.32
N VAL A 225 -9.08 27.71 -4.01
CA VAL A 225 -8.09 26.66 -3.72
C VAL A 225 -6.78 27.33 -3.33
N THR A 226 -6.24 26.92 -2.19
CA THR A 226 -4.98 27.46 -1.68
C THR A 226 -3.79 26.56 -2.01
N HIS A 227 -4.00 25.25 -1.90
CA HIS A 227 -2.97 24.23 -2.12
C HIS A 227 -3.57 23.02 -2.82
N TRP A 228 -2.74 22.25 -3.53
CA TRP A 228 -3.16 20.99 -4.14
C TRP A 228 -2.08 19.90 -4.05
N GLN A 229 -2.48 18.63 -4.17
CA GLN A 229 -1.56 17.51 -4.38
C GLN A 229 -2.15 16.53 -5.41
N PRO A 230 -1.34 15.77 -6.15
CA PRO A 230 -1.83 14.73 -7.06
C PRO A 230 -2.72 13.72 -6.33
N LEU A 231 -3.69 13.14 -7.05
CA LEU A 231 -4.40 11.97 -6.53
C LEU A 231 -3.40 10.80 -6.33
N PRO A 232 -3.53 10.01 -5.25
CA PRO A 232 -2.72 8.82 -5.07
C PRO A 232 -2.89 7.89 -6.27
N LYS A 233 -1.76 7.48 -6.88
CA LYS A 233 -1.80 6.45 -7.91
C LYS A 233 -2.01 5.10 -7.25
N LEU A 234 -2.83 4.24 -7.87
CA LEU A 234 -2.84 2.82 -7.53
C LEU A 234 -1.44 2.24 -7.74
N PRO A 235 -0.97 1.32 -6.87
CA PRO A 235 0.24 0.56 -7.18
C PRO A 235 0.05 -0.12 -8.54
N GLN A 236 1.06 -0.01 -9.40
CA GLN A 236 1.09 -0.75 -10.65
C GLN A 236 1.25 -2.23 -10.30
N ALA A 237 0.38 -3.05 -10.89
CA ALA A 237 0.42 -4.51 -10.74
C ALA A 237 1.61 -5.10 -11.50
#